data_AF-A0AAX3V3T6-F1
#
_entry.id   AF-A0AAX3V3T6-F1
#
_cell.length_a   1.000
_cell.length_b   1.000
_cell.length_c   1.000
_cell.angle_alpha   90.00
_cell.angle_beta   90.00
_cell.angle_gamma   90.00
#
_symmetry.space_group_name_H-M   'P 1'
#
loop_
_entity.id
_entity.type
_entity.pdbx_description
1 polymer ?
#
loop_
_entity_poly.entity_id
_entity_poly.type
_entity_poly.pdbx_seq_one_letter_code
_entity_poly.pdbx_strand_id
1 'polypeptide(L)' 'MNDPQGNRALCFREAMAHVCSPRLPDAPIWIVCTVDAVVDGGDHKIVTGSVDDAWHCEANPLTYHRRVFGTHSPS' A
#
# COMPACT_ATOMS: atom_id res chain seq x y z
N MET A 1 -22.06 23.89 7.42
CA MET A 1 -22.74 23.44 8.65
C MET A 1 -23.57 22.20 8.32
N ASN A 2 -22.95 21.02 8.51
CA ASN A 2 -23.45 19.65 8.74
C ASN A 2 -24.64 19.12 7.91
N ASP A 3 -24.54 18.00 7.18
CA ASP A 3 -24.14 16.65 7.63
C ASP A 3 -23.04 16.01 6.74
N PRO A 4 -22.00 15.34 7.30
CA PRO A 4 -20.66 15.19 6.75
C PRO A 4 -20.26 13.74 6.40
N GLN A 5 -21.16 12.95 5.80
CA GLN A 5 -20.89 11.54 5.46
C GLN A 5 -20.80 11.25 3.96
N GLY A 6 -20.13 12.13 3.22
CA GLY A 6 -19.93 12.00 1.78
C GLY A 6 -18.71 11.19 1.33
N ASN A 7 -17.94 10.52 2.22
CA ASN A 7 -16.64 10.00 1.79
C ASN A 7 -16.06 8.80 2.58
N ARG A 8 -16.79 7.68 2.68
CA ARG A 8 -16.15 6.41 3.11
C ARG A 8 -16.30 5.25 2.12
N ALA A 9 -17.30 5.29 1.25
CA ALA A 9 -17.61 4.17 0.34
C ALA A 9 -17.13 4.36 -1.11
N LEU A 10 -16.59 5.54 -1.47
CA LEU A 10 -16.20 5.84 -2.85
C LEU A 10 -14.76 5.44 -3.20
N CYS A 11 -13.93 5.05 -2.23
CA CYS A 11 -12.57 4.56 -2.49
C CYS A 11 -12.52 3.14 -3.12
N PHE A 12 -13.68 2.55 -3.45
CA PHE A 12 -13.81 1.18 -3.95
C PHE A 12 -14.24 1.07 -5.42
N ARG A 13 -14.56 2.18 -6.09
CA ARG A 13 -15.09 2.14 -7.46
C ARG A 13 -14.31 3.08 -8.35
N GLU A 14 -13.25 2.52 -8.95
CA GLU A 14 -12.66 2.83 -10.27
C GLU A 14 -11.15 2.52 -10.25
N ALA A 15 -10.79 1.24 -10.15
CA ALA A 15 -9.50 0.78 -10.64
C ALA A 15 -9.74 0.18 -12.04
N MET A 16 -9.58 1.02 -13.07
CA MET A 16 -9.84 0.68 -14.45
C MET A 16 -8.74 -0.24 -15.02
N ALA A 17 -9.19 -1.40 -15.48
CA ALA A 17 -8.74 -2.18 -16.64
C ALA A 17 -7.38 -2.91 -16.70
N HIS A 18 -6.36 -2.65 -15.86
CA HIS A 18 -5.06 -3.35 -16.03
C HIS A 18 -4.40 -3.94 -14.78
N VAL A 19 -5.03 -3.87 -13.60
CA VAL A 19 -4.39 -4.33 -12.36
C VAL A 19 -5.22 -5.41 -11.68
N CYS A 20 -4.81 -6.67 -11.84
CA CYS A 20 -5.46 -7.83 -11.21
C CYS A 20 -4.95 -8.13 -9.79
N SER A 21 -4.16 -7.24 -9.18
CA SER A 21 -3.57 -7.49 -7.86
C SER A 21 -4.56 -7.17 -6.74
N PRO A 22 -4.87 -8.10 -5.83
CA PRO A 22 -5.75 -7.83 -4.71
C PRO A 22 -5.13 -6.77 -3.79
N ARG A 23 -5.97 -5.84 -3.34
CA ARG A 23 -5.59 -4.77 -2.41
C ARG A 23 -6.14 -5.06 -1.01
N LEU A 24 -5.32 -4.84 0.01
CA LEU A 24 -5.80 -4.80 1.40
C LEU A 24 -6.64 -3.53 1.62
N PRO A 25 -7.89 -3.65 2.09
CA PRO A 25 -8.68 -2.50 2.50
C PRO A 25 -7.94 -1.66 3.55
N ASP A 26 -8.07 -0.33 3.47
CA ASP A 26 -7.51 0.63 4.42
C ASP A 26 -5.96 0.63 4.57
N ALA A 27 -5.23 -0.10 3.73
CA ALA A 27 -3.78 0.00 3.68
C ALA A 27 -3.36 1.46 3.36
N PRO A 28 -2.42 2.07 4.13
CA PRO A 28 -1.98 3.46 3.92
C PRO A 28 -1.39 3.73 2.53
N ILE A 29 -0.87 2.69 1.90
CA ILE A 29 -0.28 2.74 0.57
C ILE A 29 -0.60 1.44 -0.18
N TRP A 30 -0.84 1.55 -1.47
CA TRP A 30 -0.93 0.43 -2.41
C TRP A 30 -0.13 0.79 -3.66
N ILE A 31 0.77 -0.10 -4.06
CA ILE A 31 1.68 0.11 -5.18
C ILE A 31 1.49 -1.04 -6.16
N VAL A 32 1.26 -0.70 -7.42
CA VAL A 32 1.18 -1.64 -8.53
C VAL A 32 2.51 -1.62 -9.25
N CYS A 33 3.10 -2.79 -9.45
CA CYS A 33 4.35 -2.91 -10.17
C CYS A 33 4.30 -4.02 -11.21
N THR A 34 4.97 -3.77 -12.34
CA THR A 34 5.41 -4.80 -13.27
C THR A 34 6.76 -5.31 -12.82
N VAL A 35 6.94 -6.64 -12.76
CA VAL A 35 8.22 -7.25 -12.35
C VAL A 35 9.28 -7.02 -13.42
N ASP A 36 10.40 -6.40 -13.03
CA ASP A 36 11.54 -6.14 -13.91
C ASP A 36 12.59 -7.25 -13.81
N ALA A 37 12.90 -7.69 -12.59
CA ALA A 37 13.91 -8.72 -12.35
C ALA A 37 13.66 -9.51 -11.06
N VAL A 38 14.18 -10.73 -11.05
CA VAL A 38 14.25 -11.60 -9.86
C VAL A 38 15.70 -12.03 -9.70
N VAL A 39 16.34 -11.65 -8.59
CA VAL A 39 17.75 -11.95 -8.32
C VAL A 39 17.91 -12.70 -7.00
N ASP A 40 19.02 -13.43 -6.86
CA ASP A 40 19.34 -14.16 -5.63
C ASP A 40 19.71 -13.22 -4.47
N GLY A 41 19.16 -13.48 -3.29
CA GLY A 41 19.40 -12.75 -2.05
C GLY A 41 19.75 -13.69 -0.89
N GLY A 42 20.52 -14.74 -1.16
CA GLY A 42 20.82 -15.81 -0.20
C GLY A 42 19.68 -16.84 -0.14
N ASP A 43 19.02 -16.95 1.00
CA ASP A 43 17.85 -17.81 1.21
C ASP A 43 16.53 -17.20 0.69
N HIS A 44 16.57 -15.96 0.19
CA HIS A 44 15.44 -15.25 -0.40
C HIS A 44 15.68 -14.87 -1.87
N LYS A 45 14.61 -14.48 -2.55
CA LYS A 45 14.66 -13.79 -3.84
C LYS A 45 14.40 -12.30 -3.63
N ILE A 46 15.14 -11.45 -4.33
CA ILE A 46 14.85 -10.03 -4.42
C ILE A 46 14.11 -9.80 -5.74
N VAL A 47 12.92 -9.22 -5.65
CA VAL A 47 12.09 -8.88 -6.82
C VAL A 47 12.11 -7.36 -6.97
N THR A 48 12.57 -6.86 -8.11
CA THR A 48 12.47 -5.45 -8.46
C THR A 48 11.34 -5.27 -9.46
N GLY A 49 10.67 -4.13 -9.42
CA GLY A 49 9.62 -3.81 -10.38
C GLY A 49 9.46 -2.32 -10.59
N SER A 50 9.06 -1.97 -11.80
CA SER A 50 8.69 -0.62 -12.19
C SER A 50 7.30 -0.31 -11.66
N VAL A 51 7.13 0.86 -11.07
CA VAL A 51 5.83 1.30 -10.51
C VAL A 51 4.92 1.75 -11.65
N ASP A 52 3.81 1.05 -11.83
CA ASP A 52 2.80 1.37 -12.84
C ASP A 52 1.74 2.33 -12.28
N ASP A 53 1.39 2.17 -11.00
CA ASP A 53 0.43 3.02 -10.29
C ASP A 53 0.70 2.99 -8.77
N ALA A 54 0.29 4.06 -8.08
CA ALA A 54 0.40 4.15 -6.64
C ALA A 54 -0.74 4.98 -6.06
N TRP A 55 -1.35 4.45 -5.00
CA TRP A 55 -2.32 5.16 -4.17
C TRP A 55 -1.79 5.28 -2.75
N HIS A 56 -2.04 6.42 -2.10
CA HIS A 56 -1.72 6.61 -0.70
C HIS A 56 -2.79 7.43 0.04
N CYS A 57 -2.80 7.31 1.35
CA CYS A 57 -3.52 8.22 2.25
C CYS A 57 -2.66 8.59 3.46
N GLU A 58 -3.02 9.68 4.12
CA GLU A 58 -2.41 10.07 5.39
C GLU A 58 -2.82 9.08 6.49
N ALA A 59 -1.84 8.39 7.06
CA ALA A 59 -2.01 7.51 8.20
C ALA A 59 -0.68 7.36 8.95
N ASN A 60 -0.74 7.08 10.25
CA ASN A 60 0.47 6.73 10.98
C ASN A 60 0.98 5.35 10.50
N PRO A 61 2.27 5.21 10.16
CA PRO A 61 2.80 3.96 9.63
C PRO A 61 2.88 2.88 10.72
N LEU A 62 2.58 1.64 10.34
CA LEU A 62 2.92 0.48 11.15
C LEU A 62 4.44 0.31 11.16
N THR A 63 5.04 0.35 12.34
CA THR A 63 6.46 0.02 12.53
C THR A 63 6.61 -1.34 13.17
N TYR A 64 7.68 -2.05 12.83
CA TYR A 64 8.02 -3.34 13.43
C TYR A 64 9.51 -3.39 13.77
N HIS A 65 9.82 -3.57 15.05
CA HIS A 65 11.19 -3.62 15.55
C HIS A 65 11.27 -4.54 16.77
N ARG A 66 12.31 -5.38 16.85
CA ARG A 66 12.52 -6.34 17.95
C ARG A 66 11.29 -7.19 18.29
N ARG A 67 10.55 -7.62 17.27
CA ARG A 67 9.31 -8.39 17.39
C ARG A 67 8.16 -7.66 18.10
N VAL A 68 8.17 -6.33 18.07
CA VAL A 68 7.12 -5.48 18.64
C VAL A 68 6.59 -4.55 17.56
N PHE A 69 5.25 -4.44 17.51
CA PHE A 69 4.56 -3.49 16.66
C PHE A 69 4.48 -2.13 17.34
N GLY A 70 4.59 -1.07 16.55
CA GLY A 70 4.43 0.30 17.00
C GLY A 70 3.87 1.19 15.91
N THR A 71 3.79 2.47 16.23
CA THR A 71 3.52 3.54 15.29
C THR A 71 4.65 4.54 15.36
N HIS A 72 5.01 5.16 14.24
CA HIS A 72 5.83 6.38 14.33
C HIS A 72 4.97 7.48 14.93
N SER A 73 5.41 8.05 16.05
CA SER A 73 4.86 9.28 16.60
C SER A 73 5.93 10.35 16.41
N PRO A 74 5.74 11.34 15.52
CA PRO A 74 6.62 12.50 15.52
C PRO A 74 6.50 13.19 16.88
N SER A 75 7.64 13.37 17.54
CA SER A 75 7.77 14.14 18.78
C SER A 75 7.54 15.63 18.54
#